data_AF-W1Y454-F1
#
_entry.id   AF-W1Y454-F1
#
_cell.length_a   1.000
_cell.length_b   1.000
_cell.length_c   1.000
_cell.angle_alpha   90.00
_cell.angle_beta   90.00
_cell.angle_gamma   90.00
#
_symmetry.space_group_name_H-M   'P 1'
#
loop_
_entity.id
_entity.type
_entity.pdbx_description
1 polymer ?
#
loop_
_entity_poly.entity_id
_entity_poly.type
_entity_poly.pdbx_seq_one_letter_code
_entity_poly.pdbx_strand_id
1 'polypeptide(L)'
;HMADHFVKSLDKDDYIIDIQSKTIGLSDSGIDKAESFFKLENLYDIENVALTHFIDNALRANYIMILDIDYVVSEEQEILIVDQFTGRTMEGRRYSDGLHQAIEAKEGVP
;
A
#
# COMPACT_ATOMS: atom_id res chain seq x y z
N HIS A 1 2.50 -9.53 -1.54
CA HIS A 1 2.39 -9.75 -3.00
C HIS A 1 0.96 -9.84 -3.52
N MET A 2 0.07 -10.72 -3.02
CA MET A 2 -1.30 -10.82 -3.56
C MET A 2 -2.13 -9.53 -3.39
N ALA A 3 -2.04 -8.87 -2.24
CA ALA A 3 -2.71 -7.59 -2.01
C ALA A 3 -2.20 -6.49 -2.96
N ASP A 4 -0.89 -6.41 -3.19
CA ASP A 4 -0.30 -5.48 -4.16
C ASP A 4 -0.81 -5.73 -5.59
N HIS A 5 -0.85 -6.99 -6.02
CA HIS A 5 -1.39 -7.35 -7.33
C HIS A 5 -2.87 -6.99 -7.48
N PHE A 6 -3.68 -7.24 -6.45
CA PHE A 6 -5.08 -6.83 -6.42
C PHE A 6 -5.21 -5.31 -6.55
N VAL A 7 -4.49 -4.56 -5.72
CA VAL A 7 -4.55 -3.09 -5.71
C VAL A 7 -4.14 -2.51 -7.07
N LYS A 8 -3.10 -3.05 -7.71
CA LYS A 8 -2.67 -2.62 -9.06
C LYS A 8 -3.71 -2.92 -10.16
N SER A 9 -4.70 -3.78 -9.90
CA SER A 9 -5.79 -4.08 -10.83
C SER A 9 -7.02 -3.18 -10.67
N LEU A 10 -7.02 -2.28 -9.67
CA LEU A 10 -8.14 -1.39 -9.38
C LEU A 10 -8.19 -0.20 -10.35
N ASP A 11 -9.42 0.19 -10.67
CA ASP A 11 -9.76 1.42 -11.39
C ASP A 11 -9.97 2.57 -10.40
N LYS A 12 -9.99 3.81 -10.90
CA LYS A 12 -10.12 5.01 -10.05
C LYS A 12 -11.39 5.04 -9.20
N ASP A 13 -12.46 4.39 -9.64
CA ASP A 13 -13.75 4.38 -8.93
C ASP A 13 -13.79 3.32 -7.82
N ASP A 14 -12.80 2.43 -7.74
CA ASP A 14 -12.73 1.35 -6.74
C ASP A 14 -12.11 1.80 -5.42
N TYR A 15 -11.59 3.02 -5.35
CA TYR A 15 -11.00 3.56 -4.13
C TYR A 15 -11.27 5.04 -4.00
N ILE A 16 -11.31 5.49 -2.75
CA ILE A 16 -11.48 6.89 -2.39
C ILE A 16 -10.18 7.34 -1.74
N ILE A 17 -9.54 8.36 -2.30
CA ILE A 17 -8.30 8.93 -1.81
C ILE A 17 -8.49 10.39 -1.40
N ASP A 18 -8.00 10.73 -0.20
CA ASP A 18 -7.81 12.10 0.24
C ASP A 18 -6.31 12.35 0.42
N ILE A 19 -5.75 13.10 -0.53
CA ILE A 19 -4.33 13.43 -0.59
C ILE A 19 -3.93 14.35 0.57
N GLN A 20 -4.85 15.22 1.03
CA GLN A 20 -4.54 16.18 2.10
C GLN A 20 -4.36 15.46 3.44
N SER A 21 -5.25 14.52 3.74
CA SER A 21 -5.15 13.70 4.96
C SER A 21 -4.25 12.48 4.79
N LYS A 22 -3.73 12.22 3.58
CA LYS A 22 -3.02 10.98 3.21
C LYS A 22 -3.82 9.74 3.62
N THR A 23 -5.12 9.75 3.34
CA THR A 23 -6.02 8.62 3.59
C THR A 23 -6.51 8.02 2.29
N ILE A 24 -6.69 6.69 2.29
CA ILE A 24 -7.22 5.93 1.17
C ILE A 24 -8.00 4.74 1.72
N GLY A 25 -9.06 4.36 1.04
CA GLY A 25 -9.81 3.13 1.30
C GLY A 25 -10.54 2.67 0.05
N LEU A 26 -11.01 1.42 0.05
CA LEU A 26 -11.86 0.90 -1.02
C LEU A 26 -13.21 1.64 -1.02
N SER A 27 -13.76 1.86 -2.21
CA SER A 27 -15.18 2.17 -2.39
C SER A 27 -16.01 0.88 -2.34
N ASP A 28 -17.33 0.99 -2.39
CA ASP A 28 -18.22 -0.18 -2.47
C ASP A 28 -17.85 -1.08 -3.67
N SER A 29 -17.52 -0.51 -4.83
CA SER A 29 -17.09 -1.32 -6.00
C SER A 29 -15.73 -1.99 -5.80
N GLY A 30 -14.83 -1.34 -5.07
CA GLY A 30 -13.55 -1.92 -4.68
C GLY A 30 -13.70 -3.09 -3.72
N ILE A 31 -14.66 -2.99 -2.77
CA ILE A 31 -14.99 -4.06 -1.84
C ILE A 31 -15.54 -5.27 -2.62
N ASP A 32 -16.52 -5.06 -3.51
CA ASP A 32 -17.08 -6.14 -4.35
C ASP A 32 -15.99 -6.83 -5.20
N LYS A 33 -15.04 -6.05 -5.76
CA LYS A 33 -13.90 -6.58 -6.50
C LYS A 33 -12.94 -7.36 -5.60
N ALA A 34 -12.69 -6.90 -4.38
CA ALA A 34 -11.84 -7.61 -3.42
C ALA A 34 -12.46 -8.97 -3.06
N GLU A 35 -13.74 -8.99 -2.72
CA GLU A 35 -14.48 -10.22 -2.40
C GLU A 35 -14.44 -11.21 -3.56
N SER A 36 -14.63 -10.73 -4.79
CA SER A 36 -14.53 -11.56 -6.00
C SER A 36 -13.11 -12.08 -6.25
N PHE A 37 -12.08 -11.24 -6.08
CA PHE A 37 -10.68 -11.59 -6.32
C PHE A 37 -10.15 -12.61 -5.31
N PHE A 38 -10.46 -12.39 -4.03
CA PHE A 38 -10.03 -13.24 -2.93
C PHE A 38 -10.99 -14.40 -2.62
N LYS A 39 -12.14 -14.45 -3.31
CA LYS A 39 -13.20 -15.48 -3.15
C LYS A 39 -13.77 -15.50 -1.73
N LEU A 40 -14.20 -14.33 -1.26
CA LEU A 40 -14.78 -14.11 0.05
C LEU A 40 -16.26 -13.80 -0.08
N GLU A 41 -17.04 -14.12 0.95
CA GLU A 41 -18.44 -13.67 1.05
C GLU A 41 -18.55 -12.25 1.60
N ASN A 42 -17.66 -11.87 2.54
CA ASN A 42 -17.57 -10.53 3.10
C ASN A 42 -16.12 -10.21 3.47
N LEU A 43 -15.56 -9.13 2.89
CA LEU A 43 -14.19 -8.70 3.16
C LEU A 43 -13.96 -8.30 4.63
N TYR A 44 -14.98 -7.79 5.31
CA TYR A 44 -14.85 -7.24 6.66
C TYR A 44 -15.18 -8.21 7.79
N ASP A 45 -15.32 -9.51 7.48
CA ASP A 45 -15.45 -10.53 8.50
C ASP A 45 -14.18 -10.62 9.37
N ILE A 46 -14.34 -11.02 10.63
CA ILE A 46 -13.25 -11.15 11.62
C ILE A 46 -12.09 -12.03 11.12
N GLU A 47 -12.40 -13.04 10.32
CA GLU A 47 -11.41 -13.96 9.75
C GLU A 47 -10.51 -13.28 8.71
N ASN A 48 -10.98 -12.19 8.10
CA ASN A 48 -10.32 -11.48 7.01
C ASN A 48 -9.55 -10.22 7.47
N VAL A 49 -9.54 -9.90 8.77
CA VAL A 49 -8.89 -8.70 9.32
C VAL A 49 -7.44 -8.52 8.84
N ALA A 50 -6.66 -9.61 8.79
CA ALA A 50 -5.29 -9.55 8.31
C ALA A 50 -5.22 -9.19 6.82
N LEU A 51 -6.11 -9.74 5.99
CA LEU A 51 -6.17 -9.44 4.56
C LEU A 51 -6.57 -7.98 4.33
N THR A 52 -7.59 -7.49 5.03
CA THR A 52 -8.03 -6.09 4.96
C THR A 52 -6.88 -5.15 5.30
N HIS A 53 -6.11 -5.47 6.35
CA HIS A 53 -4.91 -4.70 6.70
C HIS A 53 -3.83 -4.73 5.62
N PHE A 54 -3.65 -5.86 4.93
CA PHE A 54 -2.72 -5.95 3.81
C PHE A 54 -3.19 -5.16 2.59
N ILE A 55 -4.49 -5.13 2.30
CA ILE A 55 -5.09 -4.33 1.22
C ILE A 55 -4.93 -2.84 1.54
N ASP A 56 -5.22 -2.41 2.77
CA ASP A 56 -5.07 -1.01 3.19
C ASP A 56 -3.63 -0.52 3.06
N ASN A 57 -2.66 -1.33 3.48
CA ASN A 57 -1.24 -1.01 3.30
C ASN A 57 -0.81 -1.01 1.83
N ALA A 58 -1.32 -1.95 1.02
CA ALA A 58 -1.04 -1.98 -0.42
C ALA A 58 -1.62 -0.76 -1.14
N LEU A 59 -2.83 -0.31 -0.78
CA LEU A 59 -3.44 0.92 -1.28
C LEU A 59 -2.57 2.14 -0.94
N ARG A 60 -2.16 2.27 0.33
CA ARG A 60 -1.27 3.35 0.78
C ARG A 60 0.06 3.34 0.03
N ALA A 61 0.71 2.17 -0.07
CA ALA A 61 1.97 2.04 -0.79
C ALA A 61 1.83 2.47 -2.26
N ASN A 62 0.80 2.01 -2.95
CA ASN A 62 0.64 2.27 -4.39
C ASN A 62 0.18 3.70 -4.72
N TYR A 63 -0.70 4.30 -3.92
CA TYR A 63 -1.37 5.56 -4.29
C TYR A 63 -1.04 6.77 -3.42
N ILE A 64 -0.46 6.57 -2.23
CA ILE A 64 -0.08 7.67 -1.32
C ILE A 64 1.44 7.83 -1.24
N MET A 65 2.19 6.73 -1.19
CA MET A 65 3.65 6.76 -1.05
C MET A 65 4.29 6.95 -2.42
N ILE A 66 5.07 8.02 -2.58
CA ILE A 66 5.65 8.41 -3.86
C ILE A 66 7.17 8.18 -3.88
N LEU A 67 7.63 7.45 -4.90
CA LEU A 67 9.06 7.26 -5.18
C LEU A 67 9.75 8.62 -5.45
N ASP A 68 10.97 8.79 -4.96
CA ASP A 68 11.77 10.01 -5.02
C ASP A 68 11.22 11.21 -4.20
N ILE A 69 10.13 11.00 -3.45
CA ILE A 69 9.55 12.03 -2.56
C ILE A 69 9.46 11.51 -1.13
N ASP A 70 8.75 10.40 -0.92
CA ASP A 70 8.59 9.80 0.41
C ASP A 70 9.67 8.75 0.70
N TYR A 71 10.11 8.02 -0.33
CA TYR A 71 11.15 7.00 -0.25
C TYR A 71 11.93 6.88 -1.57
N VAL A 72 13.07 6.20 -1.53
CA VAL A 72 13.85 5.78 -2.71
C VAL A 72 14.19 4.29 -2.61
N VAL A 73 14.51 3.67 -3.74
CA VAL A 73 15.05 2.30 -3.80
C VAL A 73 16.57 2.39 -3.94
N SER A 74 17.32 1.81 -3.00
CA SER A 74 18.78 1.79 -3.04
C SER A 74 19.32 0.83 -4.10
N GLU A 75 20.60 0.97 -4.44
CA GLU A 75 21.31 0.00 -5.32
C GLU A 75 21.33 -1.42 -4.73
N GLU A 76 21.24 -1.53 -3.40
CA GLU A 76 21.20 -2.79 -2.66
C GLU A 76 19.79 -3.41 -2.61
N GLN A 77 18.82 -2.86 -3.34
CA GLN A 77 17.41 -3.26 -3.31
C GLN A 77 16.83 -3.12 -1.89
N GLU A 78 16.97 -1.95 -1.29
CA GLU A 78 16.31 -1.62 -0.02
C GLU A 78 15.48 -0.35 -0.15
N ILE A 79 14.36 -0.28 0.59
CA ILE A 79 13.54 0.92 0.67
C ILE A 79 14.13 1.87 1.71
N LEU A 80 14.63 3.03 1.24
CA LEU A 80 15.16 4.08 2.10
C LEU A 80 14.14 5.22 2.24
N ILE A 81 13.79 5.56 3.48
CA ILE A 81 12.87 6.66 3.77
C ILE A 81 13.55 8.00 3.48
N VAL A 82 12.87 8.93 2.83
CA VAL A 82 13.35 10.28 2.59
C VAL A 82 12.80 11.23 3.64
N ASP A 83 13.68 12.02 4.25
CA ASP A 83 13.29 13.15 5.09
C ASP A 83 12.75 14.28 4.22
N GLN A 84 11.46 14.60 4.34
CA GLN A 84 10.78 15.61 3.53
C GLN A 84 11.32 17.04 3.73
N PHE A 85 12.03 17.32 4.83
CA PHE A 85 12.61 18.65 5.07
C PHE A 85 13.98 18.81 4.42
N THR A 86 14.79 17.75 4.42
CA THR A 86 16.20 17.82 4.00
C THR A 86 16.50 17.10 2.70
N GLY A 87 15.60 16.22 2.24
CA GLY A 87 15.80 15.34 1.09
C GLY A 87 16.81 14.22 1.33
N ARG A 88 17.33 14.06 2.56
CA ARG A 88 18.30 13.01 2.88
C ARG A 88 17.60 11.68 3.14
N THR A 89 18.26 10.60 2.74
CA THR A 89 17.84 9.24 3.09
C THR A 89 18.09 8.96 4.57
N MET A 90 17.17 8.23 5.19
CA MET A 90 17.23 7.84 6.59
C MET A 90 17.53 6.34 6.70
N GLU A 91 18.80 5.97 6.57
CA GLU A 91 19.25 4.57 6.66
C GLU A 91 18.85 3.90 7.98
N GLY A 92 18.51 2.61 7.90
CA GLY A 92 18.09 1.79 9.03
C GLY A 92 16.68 2.08 9.57
N ARG A 93 15.97 3.08 9.03
CA ARG A 93 14.55 3.33 9.38
C ARG A 93 13.61 2.53 8.49
N ARG A 94 12.54 2.01 9.10
CA ARG A 94 11.45 1.32 8.40
C ARG A 94 10.12 1.97 8.72
N TYR A 95 9.17 1.91 7.78
CA TYR A 95 7.78 2.25 8.07
C TYR A 95 7.18 1.15 8.95
N SER A 96 6.32 1.55 9.88
CA SER A 96 5.64 0.64 10.79
C SER A 96 4.39 0.02 10.16
N ASP A 97 3.80 -0.94 10.89
CA ASP A 97 2.45 -1.46 10.63
C ASP A 97 2.26 -2.18 9.29
N GLY A 98 3.33 -2.72 8.71
CA GLY A 98 3.28 -3.47 7.45
C GLY A 98 3.43 -2.60 6.20
N LEU A 99 3.46 -1.27 6.34
CA LEU A 99 3.58 -0.36 5.20
C LEU A 99 4.90 -0.51 4.45
N HIS A 100 6.00 -0.76 5.17
CA HIS A 100 7.31 -0.92 4.55
C HIS A 100 7.34 -2.14 3.63
N GLN A 101 6.76 -3.25 4.09
CA GLN A 101 6.60 -4.48 3.31
C GLN A 101 5.67 -4.30 2.11
N ALA A 102 4.66 -3.44 2.23
CA ALA A 102 3.80 -3.10 1.11
C ALA A 102 4.54 -2.28 0.03
N ILE A 103 5.44 -1.38 0.43
CA ILE A 103 6.30 -0.63 -0.51
C ILE A 103 7.33 -1.56 -1.16
N GLU A 104 7.96 -2.45 -0.39
CA GLU A 104 8.85 -3.50 -0.92
C GLU A 104 8.11 -4.31 -2.00
N ALA A 105 6.88 -4.77 -1.71
CA ALA A 105 6.06 -5.51 -2.66
C ALA A 105 5.66 -4.67 -3.90
N LYS A 106 5.36 -3.38 -3.73
CA LYS A 106 5.04 -2.46 -4.83
C LYS A 106 6.19 -2.34 -5.81
N GLU A 107 7.40 -2.15 -5.29
CA GLU A 107 8.63 -1.91 -6.07
C GLU A 107 9.30 -3.21 -6.54
N GLY A 108 8.83 -4.37 -6.10
CA GLY A 108 9.44 -5.66 -6.43
C GLY A 108 10.76 -5.90 -5.70
N VAL A 109 10.95 -5.25 -4.55
CA VAL A 109 12.11 -5.37 -3.69
C VAL A 109 11.95 -6.61 -2.77
N PRO A 110 13.02 -7.43 -2.58
CA PRO A 110 12.98 -8.65 -1.76
C PRO A 110 12.78 -8.44 -0.26
#